data_AF-A0A8J6VTT9-F1
#
_entry.id   AF-A0A8J6VTT9-F1
#
_cell.length_a   1.000
_cell.length_b   1.000
_cell.length_c   1.000
_cell.angle_alpha   90.00
_cell.angle_beta   90.00
_cell.angle_gamma   90.00
#
_symmetry.space_group_name_H-M   'P 1'
#
loop_
_entity.id
_entity.type
_entity.pdbx_description
1 polymer ?
#
loop_
_entity_poly.entity_id
_entity_poly.type
_entity_poly.pdbx_seq_one_letter_code
_entity_poly.pdbx_strand_id
1 'polypeptide(L)'
;MSKLLSHKIAPAPMPAEISVVDLIDGYFTAYNSARLREICHLLSQEVMQEGVTVGVSLSGAMTPAGFGVSVLAPLIRNGFIDWMISTGANLYHDMHYGLGLSLYSSNPFLDDVKLRQEGRIRIYDIVFHYDVLLETDAFIREILRAEPFQKRMGTAEFHHLLGKYVREVEKQLGVQNSCLLATAYECGVPIYTSSPGDSSIGMNVAALALEGSELVIDPSLDVNETAAIAYAARESGVAGEEGKSAAVIIGGGSPKNFLLQTQPQLHEVLGLEERGHDYFIQITDARPDTGGLSGATPSEAVSWGKVDPDELPSTIVCYTDSTIALPIMTAYVINQCAPRSLKRLYDRREEMLATLKADYLAAKAESATERSLVAVAETIKSEAAQREPVATYPCGTPIRK
;
A
#
# COMPACT_ATOMS: atom_id res chain seq x y z
N MET A 1 7.27 36.11 -8.84
CA MET A 1 5.91 36.64 -8.59
C MET A 1 4.78 35.86 -9.28
N SER A 2 5.02 35.04 -10.34
CA SER A 2 3.93 34.44 -11.14
C SER A 2 3.30 33.12 -10.65
N LYS A 3 3.79 32.48 -9.58
CA LYS A 3 3.11 31.32 -8.93
C LYS A 3 2.35 31.67 -7.63
N LEU A 4 2.50 32.88 -7.10
CA LEU A 4 1.90 33.30 -5.82
C LEU A 4 0.39 33.59 -5.91
N LEU A 5 -0.14 33.83 -7.11
CA LEU A 5 -1.55 34.13 -7.38
C LEU A 5 -2.10 33.20 -8.48
N SER A 6 -1.99 31.88 -8.29
CA SER A 6 -2.40 30.88 -9.30
C SER A 6 -3.93 30.86 -9.51
N HIS A 7 -4.72 30.99 -8.44
CA HIS A 7 -6.18 31.02 -8.51
C HIS A 7 -6.78 32.10 -7.63
N LYS A 8 -7.54 33.02 -8.24
CA LYS A 8 -8.36 34.00 -7.53
C LYS A 8 -9.53 33.27 -6.88
N ILE A 9 -9.70 33.41 -5.57
CA ILE A 9 -10.94 33.00 -4.90
C ILE A 9 -12.04 33.97 -5.37
N ALA A 10 -12.90 33.48 -6.27
CA ALA A 10 -14.02 34.22 -6.83
C ALA A 10 -15.32 33.61 -6.30
N PRO A 11 -15.85 34.10 -5.16
CA PRO A 11 -17.02 33.51 -4.55
C PRO A 11 -18.25 33.68 -5.45
N ALA A 12 -18.83 32.57 -5.89
CA ALA A 12 -20.15 32.51 -6.50
C ALA A 12 -21.13 31.84 -5.52
N PRO A 13 -22.40 32.25 -5.48
CA PRO A 13 -23.42 31.52 -4.72
C PRO A 13 -23.55 30.08 -5.23
N MET A 14 -23.59 29.12 -4.31
CA MET A 14 -23.78 27.70 -4.66
C MET A 14 -25.18 27.46 -5.23
N PRO A 15 -25.31 26.83 -6.41
CA PRO A 15 -26.61 26.46 -6.96
C PRO A 15 -27.22 25.29 -6.17
N ALA A 16 -28.55 25.13 -6.28
CA ALA A 16 -29.27 24.03 -5.63
C ALA A 16 -28.92 22.65 -6.20
N GLU A 17 -28.61 22.59 -7.50
CA GLU A 17 -28.15 21.40 -8.20
C GLU A 17 -26.68 21.58 -8.57
N ILE A 18 -25.81 20.68 -8.12
CA ILE A 18 -24.38 20.73 -8.38
C ILE A 18 -23.82 19.31 -8.52
N SER A 19 -22.95 19.11 -9.50
CA SER A 19 -22.21 17.85 -9.64
C SER A 19 -21.08 17.77 -8.61
N VAL A 20 -20.57 16.57 -8.32
CA VAL A 20 -19.41 16.42 -7.43
C VAL A 20 -18.16 17.11 -8.01
N VAL A 21 -18.02 17.11 -9.33
CA VAL A 21 -16.91 17.76 -10.04
C VAL A 21 -16.98 19.28 -9.86
N ASP A 22 -18.13 19.88 -10.13
CA ASP A 22 -18.33 21.34 -9.97
C ASP A 22 -18.23 21.78 -8.51
N LEU A 23 -18.69 20.93 -7.57
CA LEU A 23 -18.54 21.18 -6.14
C LEU A 23 -17.07 21.28 -5.75
N ILE A 24 -16.26 20.33 -6.19
CA ILE A 24 -14.82 20.29 -5.92
C ILE A 24 -14.12 21.46 -6.62
N ASP A 25 -14.32 21.62 -7.93
CA ASP A 25 -13.59 22.62 -8.71
C ASP A 25 -13.96 24.05 -8.33
N GLY A 26 -15.25 24.30 -8.08
CA GLY A 26 -15.78 25.63 -7.79
C GLY A 26 -15.70 26.06 -6.32
N TYR A 27 -15.87 25.13 -5.36
CA TYR A 27 -16.12 25.50 -3.96
C TYR A 27 -15.06 25.01 -2.97
N PHE A 28 -14.21 24.05 -3.31
CA PHE A 28 -13.12 23.59 -2.45
C PHE A 28 -11.90 24.52 -2.57
N THR A 29 -12.06 25.75 -2.10
CA THR A 29 -11.18 26.88 -2.46
C THR A 29 -9.98 27.09 -1.54
N ALA A 30 -10.03 26.66 -0.28
CA ALA A 30 -8.94 26.85 0.69
C ALA A 30 -8.84 25.73 1.75
N TYR A 31 -7.73 25.66 2.49
CA TYR A 31 -7.49 24.69 3.56
C TYR A 31 -7.64 23.22 3.10
N ASN A 32 -8.14 22.33 3.95
CA ASN A 32 -8.26 20.90 3.64
C ASN A 32 -9.23 20.61 2.49
N SER A 33 -10.23 21.46 2.24
CA SER A 33 -11.06 21.31 1.03
C SER A 33 -10.21 21.56 -0.22
N ALA A 34 -9.41 22.62 -0.26
CA ALA A 34 -8.45 22.82 -1.36
C ALA A 34 -7.43 21.68 -1.49
N ARG A 35 -6.92 21.13 -0.36
CA ARG A 35 -6.06 19.93 -0.41
C ARG A 35 -6.78 18.75 -1.06
N LEU A 36 -8.05 18.52 -0.72
CA LEU A 36 -8.86 17.45 -1.31
C LEU A 36 -9.11 17.68 -2.81
N ARG A 37 -9.35 18.92 -3.24
CA ARG A 37 -9.42 19.28 -4.66
C ARG A 37 -8.11 19.00 -5.39
N GLU A 38 -6.98 19.42 -4.82
CA GLU A 38 -5.67 19.17 -5.41
C GLU A 38 -5.38 17.66 -5.55
N ILE A 39 -5.79 16.85 -4.56
CA ILE A 39 -5.73 15.38 -4.67
C ILE A 39 -6.59 14.89 -5.83
N CYS A 40 -7.84 15.37 -5.96
CA CYS A 40 -8.72 14.97 -7.05
C CYS A 40 -8.13 15.34 -8.43
N HIS A 41 -7.53 16.53 -8.54
CA HIS A 41 -6.85 16.98 -9.75
C HIS A 41 -5.65 16.11 -10.08
N LEU A 42 -4.73 15.92 -9.12
CA LEU A 42 -3.54 15.08 -9.29
C LEU A 42 -3.92 13.64 -9.68
N LEU A 43 -4.93 13.08 -8.99
CA LEU A 43 -5.44 11.75 -9.31
C LEU A 43 -5.91 11.66 -10.77
N SER A 44 -6.76 12.59 -11.19
CA SER A 44 -7.37 12.56 -12.53
C SER A 44 -6.40 12.90 -13.66
N GLN A 45 -5.47 13.82 -13.43
CA GLN A 45 -4.61 14.37 -14.47
C GLN A 45 -3.32 13.56 -14.64
N GLU A 46 -2.82 12.96 -13.55
CA GLU A 46 -1.46 12.39 -13.55
C GLU A 46 -1.38 10.96 -13.02
N VAL A 47 -2.13 10.61 -11.96
CA VAL A 47 -2.00 9.27 -11.32
C VAL A 47 -2.81 8.21 -12.06
N MET A 48 -4.03 8.53 -12.50
CA MET A 48 -4.91 7.57 -13.18
C MET A 48 -4.58 7.44 -14.67
N GLN A 49 -3.29 7.31 -14.98
CA GLN A 49 -2.73 7.12 -16.32
C GLN A 49 -2.18 5.69 -16.46
N GLU A 50 -2.15 5.13 -17.68
CA GLU A 50 -1.79 3.71 -17.92
C GLU A 50 -0.37 3.35 -17.42
N GLY A 51 0.58 4.28 -17.57
CA GLY A 51 1.98 4.12 -17.15
C GLY A 51 2.24 4.20 -15.64
N VAL A 52 1.22 4.43 -14.81
CA VAL A 52 1.36 4.54 -13.36
C VAL A 52 0.90 3.27 -12.67
N THR A 53 1.66 2.75 -11.71
CA THR A 53 1.25 1.64 -10.85
C THR A 53 0.79 2.17 -9.48
N VAL A 54 -0.49 1.99 -9.16
CA VAL A 54 -1.15 2.59 -7.99
C VAL A 54 -1.25 1.58 -6.85
N GLY A 55 -0.49 1.83 -5.79
CA GLY A 55 -0.59 1.13 -4.51
C GLY A 55 -1.48 1.90 -3.54
N VAL A 56 -2.42 1.20 -2.90
CA VAL A 56 -3.29 1.78 -1.88
C VAL A 56 -3.01 1.16 -0.51
N SER A 57 -2.82 2.00 0.52
CA SER A 57 -2.85 1.54 1.91
C SER A 57 -4.16 1.95 2.59
N LEU A 58 -4.75 1.00 3.34
CA LEU A 58 -6.05 1.17 3.99
C LEU A 58 -5.96 0.84 5.48
N SER A 59 -6.32 1.81 6.32
CA SER A 59 -6.40 1.68 7.77
C SER A 59 -7.71 2.30 8.29
N GLY A 60 -7.95 2.20 9.60
CA GLY A 60 -9.24 2.56 10.20
C GLY A 60 -10.34 1.55 9.89
N ALA A 61 -11.57 1.84 10.33
CA ALA A 61 -12.74 0.98 10.15
C ALA A 61 -13.51 1.33 8.86
N MET A 62 -12.85 1.24 7.71
CA MET A 62 -13.43 1.66 6.44
C MET A 62 -14.40 0.63 5.86
N THR A 63 -14.01 -0.64 5.84
CA THR A 63 -14.89 -1.67 5.27
C THR A 63 -16.10 -2.03 6.13
N PRO A 64 -16.07 -2.02 7.48
CA PRO A 64 -17.31 -2.11 8.27
C PRO A 64 -18.33 -1.04 7.86
N ALA A 65 -17.89 0.17 7.53
CA ALA A 65 -18.74 1.27 7.04
C ALA A 65 -19.23 1.07 5.59
N GLY A 66 -18.89 -0.05 4.95
CA GLY A 66 -19.32 -0.40 3.60
C GLY A 66 -18.42 0.13 2.48
N PHE A 67 -17.26 0.74 2.79
CA PHE A 67 -16.38 1.30 1.76
C PHE A 67 -15.64 0.25 0.91
N GLY A 68 -15.54 -1.01 1.36
CA GLY A 68 -15.02 -2.09 0.53
C GLY A 68 -15.87 -2.32 -0.71
N VAL A 69 -17.18 -2.48 -0.51
CA VAL A 69 -18.17 -2.68 -1.58
C VAL A 69 -18.45 -1.40 -2.36
N SER A 70 -18.68 -0.28 -1.66
CA SER A 70 -19.19 0.95 -2.28
C SER A 70 -18.11 1.82 -2.94
N VAL A 71 -16.84 1.68 -2.55
CA VAL A 71 -15.75 2.54 -3.03
C VAL A 71 -14.56 1.76 -3.56
N LEU A 72 -14.00 0.84 -2.79
CA LEU A 72 -12.76 0.15 -3.18
C LEU A 72 -13.01 -0.82 -4.34
N ALA A 73 -14.12 -1.57 -4.32
CA ALA A 73 -14.49 -2.48 -5.40
C ALA A 73 -14.66 -1.77 -6.76
N PRO A 74 -15.41 -0.65 -6.90
CA PRO A 74 -15.47 0.05 -8.18
C PRO A 74 -14.11 0.65 -8.59
N LEU A 75 -13.29 1.14 -7.67
CA LEU A 75 -11.93 1.62 -8.01
C LEU A 75 -11.05 0.48 -8.56
N ILE A 76 -11.08 -0.70 -7.95
CA ILE A 76 -10.38 -1.90 -8.43
C ILE A 76 -10.88 -2.29 -9.83
N ARG A 77 -12.20 -2.36 -10.03
CA ARG A 77 -12.80 -2.78 -11.31
C ARG A 77 -12.48 -1.84 -12.47
N ASN A 78 -12.28 -0.55 -12.19
CA ASN A 78 -11.87 0.44 -13.18
C ASN A 78 -10.34 0.51 -13.36
N GLY A 79 -9.58 -0.40 -12.73
CA GLY A 79 -8.13 -0.42 -12.81
C GLY A 79 -7.48 0.78 -12.14
N PHE A 80 -8.13 1.44 -11.17
CA PHE A 80 -7.56 2.58 -10.44
C PHE A 80 -6.77 2.16 -9.19
N ILE A 81 -6.79 0.87 -8.85
CA ILE A 81 -6.01 0.27 -7.77
C ILE A 81 -5.35 -0.99 -8.32
N ASP A 82 -4.02 -1.02 -8.30
CA ASP A 82 -3.23 -2.13 -8.87
C ASP A 82 -2.80 -3.13 -7.81
N TRP A 83 -2.58 -2.68 -6.57
CA TRP A 83 -2.28 -3.50 -5.40
C TRP A 83 -2.66 -2.77 -4.10
N MET A 84 -2.86 -3.51 -3.01
CA MET A 84 -3.28 -2.92 -1.74
C MET A 84 -2.57 -3.49 -0.52
N ILE A 85 -2.40 -2.67 0.52
CA ILE A 85 -2.10 -3.13 1.87
C ILE A 85 -3.23 -2.69 2.80
N SER A 86 -3.83 -3.64 3.51
CA SER A 86 -4.93 -3.37 4.43
C SER A 86 -4.59 -3.89 5.83
N THR A 87 -5.28 -3.38 6.86
CA THR A 87 -5.39 -4.12 8.12
C THR A 87 -6.22 -5.39 7.89
N GLY A 88 -5.91 -6.46 8.63
CA GLY A 88 -6.69 -7.70 8.57
C GLY A 88 -8.14 -7.48 9.05
N ALA A 89 -8.35 -6.51 9.96
CA ALA A 89 -9.68 -6.13 10.41
C ALA A 89 -10.59 -5.62 9.27
N ASN A 90 -10.06 -4.80 8.35
CA ASN A 90 -10.84 -4.37 7.20
C ASN A 90 -11.21 -5.57 6.30
N LEU A 91 -10.27 -6.48 6.02
CA LEU A 91 -10.55 -7.64 5.18
C LEU A 91 -11.57 -8.58 5.83
N TYR A 92 -11.45 -8.81 7.13
CA TYR A 92 -12.40 -9.60 7.92
C TYR A 92 -13.78 -8.96 7.93
N HIS A 93 -13.87 -7.66 8.24
CA HIS A 93 -15.16 -7.02 8.36
C HIS A 93 -15.90 -6.86 7.04
N ASP A 94 -15.17 -6.75 5.93
CA ASP A 94 -15.77 -6.69 4.60
C ASP A 94 -16.38 -8.03 4.16
N MET A 95 -15.79 -9.15 4.60
CA MET A 95 -16.31 -10.49 4.29
C MET A 95 -17.73 -10.71 4.79
N HIS A 96 -18.16 -10.05 5.88
CA HIS A 96 -19.54 -10.15 6.34
C HIS A 96 -20.53 -9.87 5.20
N TYR A 97 -20.29 -8.81 4.40
CA TYR A 97 -21.14 -8.48 3.26
C TYR A 97 -21.13 -9.57 2.18
N GLY A 98 -19.96 -10.15 1.89
CA GLY A 98 -19.82 -11.25 0.92
C GLY A 98 -20.50 -12.54 1.38
N LEU A 99 -20.59 -12.76 2.69
CA LEU A 99 -21.29 -13.89 3.31
C LEU A 99 -22.80 -13.64 3.52
N GLY A 100 -23.33 -12.50 3.03
CA GLY A 100 -24.73 -12.13 3.19
C GLY A 100 -25.12 -11.68 4.61
N LEU A 101 -24.12 -11.40 5.45
CA LEU A 101 -24.32 -10.93 6.83
C LEU A 101 -24.44 -9.40 6.84
N SER A 102 -25.26 -8.89 7.76
CA SER A 102 -25.63 -7.47 7.80
C SER A 102 -25.02 -6.72 8.98
N LEU A 103 -24.48 -5.55 8.69
CA LEU A 103 -24.06 -4.54 9.67
C LEU A 103 -25.00 -3.35 9.59
N TYR A 104 -25.23 -2.67 10.71
CA TYR A 104 -26.21 -1.59 10.80
C TYR A 104 -25.58 -0.31 11.33
N SER A 105 -25.86 0.81 10.67
CA SER A 105 -25.55 2.14 11.23
C SER A 105 -26.39 2.39 12.49
N SER A 106 -25.80 3.09 13.44
CA SER A 106 -26.31 3.28 14.78
C SER A 106 -25.77 4.57 15.41
N ASN A 107 -25.97 4.73 16.73
CA ASN A 107 -25.49 5.89 17.49
C ASN A 107 -24.17 5.57 18.20
N PRO A 108 -23.17 6.48 18.21
CA PRO A 108 -21.89 6.24 18.91
C PRO A 108 -22.00 6.24 20.45
N PHE A 109 -23.12 6.72 21.01
CA PHE A 109 -23.35 6.89 22.45
C PHE A 109 -24.27 5.81 23.05
N LEU A 110 -24.32 4.63 22.44
CA LEU A 110 -25.09 3.50 22.98
C LEU A 110 -24.50 2.97 24.29
N ASP A 111 -25.36 2.30 25.08
CA ASP A 111 -24.94 1.61 26.32
C ASP A 111 -24.27 0.27 25.99
N ASP A 112 -22.94 0.24 26.13
CA ASP A 112 -22.11 -0.93 25.86
C ASP A 112 -22.42 -2.14 26.77
N VAL A 113 -22.88 -1.91 28.00
CA VAL A 113 -23.27 -2.99 28.92
C VAL A 113 -24.54 -3.66 28.41
N LYS A 114 -25.52 -2.86 28.00
CA LYS A 114 -26.75 -3.37 27.39
C LYS A 114 -26.48 -4.09 26.07
N LEU A 115 -25.65 -3.53 25.21
CA LEU A 115 -25.23 -4.19 23.95
C LEU A 115 -24.61 -5.57 24.25
N ARG A 116 -23.71 -5.66 25.23
CA ARG A 116 -23.09 -6.92 25.62
C ARG A 116 -24.11 -7.95 26.13
N GLN A 117 -25.07 -7.52 26.95
CA GLN A 117 -26.15 -8.36 27.47
C GLN A 117 -27.07 -8.89 26.36
N GLU A 118 -27.32 -8.07 25.33
CA GLU A 118 -28.14 -8.41 24.18
C GLU A 118 -27.37 -9.17 23.07
N GLY A 119 -26.10 -9.51 23.30
CA GLY A 119 -25.28 -10.21 22.32
C GLY A 119 -25.00 -9.37 21.07
N ARG A 120 -24.80 -8.06 21.24
CA ARG A 120 -24.46 -7.11 20.18
C ARG A 120 -23.06 -6.56 20.36
N ILE A 121 -22.40 -6.30 19.23
CA ILE A 121 -21.07 -5.70 19.16
C ILE A 121 -21.20 -4.38 18.43
N ARG A 122 -20.40 -3.39 18.80
CA ARG A 122 -20.27 -2.16 18.04
C ARG A 122 -18.85 -1.89 17.57
N ILE A 123 -18.76 -1.22 16.42
CA ILE A 123 -17.58 -0.54 15.92
C ILE A 123 -17.99 0.93 15.82
N TYR A 124 -17.64 1.72 16.83
CA TYR A 124 -18.09 3.10 16.97
C TYR A 124 -19.62 3.25 16.86
N ASP A 125 -20.13 3.72 15.72
CA ASP A 125 -21.54 3.92 15.37
C ASP A 125 -22.09 2.85 14.42
N ILE A 126 -21.43 1.70 14.32
CA ILE A 126 -21.89 0.51 13.58
C ILE A 126 -22.20 -0.59 14.59
N VAL A 127 -23.32 -1.30 14.44
CA VAL A 127 -23.77 -2.38 15.33
C VAL A 127 -24.13 -3.63 14.53
N PHE A 128 -23.81 -4.80 15.08
CA PHE A 128 -24.20 -6.09 14.52
C PHE A 128 -24.32 -7.15 15.63
N HIS A 129 -25.00 -8.25 15.33
CA HIS A 129 -25.18 -9.37 16.25
C HIS A 129 -23.87 -10.15 16.41
N TYR A 130 -23.60 -10.66 17.61
CA TYR A 130 -22.42 -11.46 17.91
C TYR A 130 -22.27 -12.68 16.99
N ASP A 131 -23.39 -13.29 16.59
CA ASP A 131 -23.43 -14.46 15.69
C ASP A 131 -22.80 -14.17 14.32
N VAL A 132 -22.81 -12.91 13.87
CA VAL A 132 -22.14 -12.49 12.61
C VAL A 132 -20.63 -12.77 12.66
N LEU A 133 -19.97 -12.58 13.82
CA LEU A 133 -18.57 -12.96 13.99
C LEU A 133 -18.41 -14.47 13.97
N LEU A 134 -19.27 -15.18 14.70
CA LEU A 134 -19.17 -16.64 14.86
C LEU A 134 -19.35 -17.36 13.52
N GLU A 135 -20.29 -16.92 12.70
CA GLU A 135 -20.55 -17.45 11.36
C GLU A 135 -19.38 -17.19 10.43
N THR A 136 -18.82 -15.97 10.44
CA THR A 136 -17.64 -15.61 9.64
C THR A 136 -16.40 -16.41 10.07
N ASP A 137 -16.20 -16.58 11.37
CA ASP A 137 -15.11 -17.38 11.92
C ASP A 137 -15.26 -18.86 11.58
N ALA A 138 -16.49 -19.40 11.65
CA ALA A 138 -16.77 -20.78 11.26
C ALA A 138 -16.49 -21.00 9.78
N PHE A 139 -16.91 -20.08 8.92
CA PHE A 139 -16.59 -20.09 7.48
C PHE A 139 -15.08 -20.10 7.25
N ILE A 140 -14.33 -19.16 7.86
CA ILE A 140 -12.88 -19.08 7.70
C ILE A 140 -12.23 -20.39 8.15
N ARG A 141 -12.56 -20.89 9.35
CA ARG A 141 -11.94 -22.12 9.87
C ARG A 141 -12.17 -23.32 8.95
N GLU A 142 -13.36 -23.45 8.36
CA GLU A 142 -13.65 -24.53 7.43
C GLU A 142 -12.79 -24.41 6.16
N ILE A 143 -12.72 -23.23 5.57
CA ILE A 143 -11.92 -22.97 4.37
C ILE A 143 -10.43 -23.21 4.59
N LEU A 144 -9.90 -22.79 5.74
CA LEU A 144 -8.48 -22.93 6.05
C LEU A 144 -8.01 -24.38 6.25
N ARG A 145 -8.92 -25.33 6.44
CA ARG A 145 -8.59 -26.77 6.46
C ARG A 145 -8.40 -27.36 5.06
N ALA A 146 -8.81 -26.66 4.01
CA ALA A 146 -8.65 -27.13 2.64
C ALA A 146 -7.16 -27.21 2.25
N GLU A 147 -6.83 -28.17 1.38
CA GLU A 147 -5.47 -28.46 0.91
C GLU A 147 -4.68 -27.22 0.45
N PRO A 148 -5.26 -26.24 -0.29
CA PRO A 148 -4.51 -25.07 -0.75
C PRO A 148 -3.92 -24.21 0.37
N PHE A 149 -4.48 -24.27 1.59
CA PHE A 149 -4.00 -23.53 2.76
C PHE A 149 -3.00 -24.31 3.61
N GLN A 150 -2.79 -25.59 3.36
CA GLN A 150 -1.89 -26.43 4.17
C GLN A 150 -0.44 -26.31 3.69
N LYS A 151 0.06 -25.07 3.65
CA LYS A 151 1.43 -24.74 3.24
C LYS A 151 1.89 -23.39 3.78
N ARG A 152 3.19 -23.12 3.60
CA ARG A 152 3.74 -21.77 3.77
C ARG A 152 3.32 -20.86 2.60
N MET A 153 2.83 -19.66 2.90
CA MET A 153 2.44 -18.66 1.90
C MET A 153 2.54 -17.23 2.44
N GLY A 154 2.59 -16.25 1.54
CA GLY A 154 2.44 -14.83 1.88
C GLY A 154 0.96 -14.46 2.07
N THR A 155 0.69 -13.25 2.58
CA THR A 155 -0.69 -12.80 2.76
C THR A 155 -1.40 -12.53 1.44
N ALA A 156 -0.71 -12.09 0.38
CA ALA A 156 -1.36 -11.89 -0.91
C ALA A 156 -1.93 -13.18 -1.52
N GLU A 157 -1.19 -14.29 -1.43
CA GLU A 157 -1.69 -15.61 -1.85
C GLU A 157 -2.86 -16.04 -0.97
N PHE A 158 -2.70 -15.92 0.35
CA PHE A 158 -3.75 -16.25 1.32
C PHE A 158 -5.06 -15.50 1.05
N HIS A 159 -5.00 -14.18 0.88
CA HIS A 159 -6.17 -13.33 0.63
C HIS A 159 -6.78 -13.59 -0.74
N HIS A 160 -5.98 -13.87 -1.77
CA HIS A 160 -6.50 -14.21 -3.08
C HIS A 160 -7.25 -15.54 -3.06
N LEU A 161 -6.71 -16.56 -2.39
CA LEU A 161 -7.40 -17.83 -2.17
C LEU A 161 -8.68 -17.63 -1.36
N LEU A 162 -8.64 -16.86 -0.28
CA LEU A 162 -9.83 -16.57 0.52
C LEU A 162 -10.90 -15.84 -0.32
N GLY A 163 -10.49 -14.85 -1.12
CA GLY A 163 -11.37 -14.13 -2.05
C GLY A 163 -12.04 -15.05 -3.08
N LYS A 164 -11.31 -16.07 -3.58
CA LYS A 164 -11.89 -17.12 -4.44
C LYS A 164 -13.05 -17.86 -3.75
N TYR A 165 -12.86 -18.30 -2.51
CA TYR A 165 -13.90 -19.04 -1.78
C TYR A 165 -15.09 -18.14 -1.42
N VAL A 166 -14.83 -16.91 -0.96
CA VAL A 166 -15.89 -15.93 -0.68
C VAL A 166 -16.69 -15.64 -1.95
N ARG A 167 -16.03 -15.53 -3.11
CA ARG A 167 -16.71 -15.29 -4.37
C ARG A 167 -17.69 -16.41 -4.76
N GLU A 168 -17.36 -17.67 -4.46
CA GLU A 168 -18.30 -18.75 -4.73
C GLU A 168 -19.49 -18.78 -3.77
N VAL A 169 -19.29 -18.37 -2.51
CA VAL A 169 -20.40 -18.16 -1.58
C VAL A 169 -21.30 -17.01 -2.07
N GLU A 170 -20.73 -15.89 -2.51
CA GLU A 170 -21.50 -14.76 -3.06
C GLU A 170 -22.40 -15.20 -4.23
N LYS A 171 -21.89 -16.03 -5.15
CA LYS A 171 -22.69 -16.54 -6.27
C LYS A 171 -23.83 -17.44 -5.79
N GLN A 172 -23.60 -18.29 -4.79
CA GLN A 172 -24.63 -19.15 -4.21
C GLN A 172 -25.72 -18.36 -3.49
N LEU A 173 -25.34 -17.29 -2.79
CA LEU A 173 -26.25 -16.42 -2.06
C LEU A 173 -26.92 -15.35 -2.93
N GLY A 174 -26.47 -15.18 -4.18
CA GLY A 174 -26.99 -14.15 -5.08
C GLY A 174 -26.58 -12.72 -4.70
N VAL A 175 -25.44 -12.56 -4.01
CA VAL A 175 -24.89 -11.25 -3.63
C VAL A 175 -24.55 -10.45 -4.89
N GLN A 176 -25.18 -9.28 -5.06
CA GLN A 176 -25.05 -8.47 -6.28
C GLN A 176 -23.72 -7.72 -6.36
N ASN A 177 -23.25 -7.19 -5.23
CA ASN A 177 -22.03 -6.40 -5.15
C ASN A 177 -21.00 -7.15 -4.33
N SER A 178 -19.96 -7.64 -4.99
CA SER A 178 -18.90 -8.42 -4.33
C SER A 178 -18.16 -7.61 -3.27
N CYS A 179 -17.74 -8.28 -2.21
CA CYS A 179 -16.81 -7.75 -1.23
C CYS A 179 -15.41 -7.52 -1.85
N LEU A 180 -14.53 -6.86 -1.11
CA LEU A 180 -13.19 -6.45 -1.47
C LEU A 180 -12.30 -7.64 -1.83
N LEU A 181 -12.27 -8.69 -1.02
CA LEU A 181 -11.46 -9.89 -1.31
C LEU A 181 -11.94 -10.60 -2.57
N ALA A 182 -13.26 -10.74 -2.75
CA ALA A 182 -13.84 -11.36 -3.94
C ALA A 182 -13.57 -10.50 -5.19
N THR A 183 -13.70 -9.18 -5.09
CA THR A 183 -13.40 -8.24 -6.18
C THR A 183 -11.92 -8.28 -6.57
N ALA A 184 -11.02 -8.28 -5.58
CA ALA A 184 -9.58 -8.35 -5.80
C ALA A 184 -9.16 -9.67 -6.45
N TYR A 185 -9.79 -10.79 -6.05
CA TYR A 185 -9.63 -12.09 -6.70
C TYR A 185 -10.02 -12.04 -8.19
N GLU A 186 -11.22 -11.54 -8.51
CA GLU A 186 -11.70 -11.44 -9.91
C GLU A 186 -10.77 -10.56 -10.76
N CYS A 187 -10.30 -9.45 -10.20
CA CYS A 187 -9.48 -8.47 -10.90
C CYS A 187 -7.97 -8.76 -10.87
N GLY A 188 -7.52 -9.81 -10.18
CA GLY A 188 -6.09 -10.13 -10.07
C GLY A 188 -5.28 -9.08 -9.31
N VAL A 189 -5.89 -8.39 -8.32
CA VAL A 189 -5.23 -7.37 -7.49
C VAL A 189 -4.73 -8.03 -6.19
N PRO A 190 -3.42 -8.03 -5.90
CA PRO A 190 -2.91 -8.60 -4.66
C PRO A 190 -3.21 -7.66 -3.48
N ILE A 191 -3.67 -8.25 -2.37
CA ILE A 191 -3.91 -7.55 -1.11
C ILE A 191 -3.01 -8.13 -0.03
N TYR A 192 -2.21 -7.28 0.60
CA TYR A 192 -1.30 -7.64 1.69
C TYR A 192 -1.84 -7.18 3.04
N THR A 193 -1.37 -7.81 4.12
CA THR A 193 -1.59 -7.33 5.50
C THR A 193 -0.25 -7.23 6.21
N SER A 194 0.09 -6.05 6.69
CA SER A 194 1.38 -5.77 7.36
C SER A 194 1.49 -6.39 8.76
N SER A 195 0.38 -6.85 9.34
CA SER A 195 0.33 -7.52 10.65
C SER A 195 -0.68 -8.67 10.61
N PRO A 196 -0.32 -9.83 10.02
CA PRO A 196 -1.29 -10.89 9.69
C PRO A 196 -2.00 -11.50 10.90
N GLY A 197 -1.35 -11.48 12.07
CA GLY A 197 -1.92 -11.96 13.32
C GLY A 197 -2.91 -10.99 13.98
N ASP A 198 -3.00 -9.74 13.53
CA ASP A 198 -3.79 -8.67 14.16
C ASP A 198 -5.19 -8.54 13.52
N SER A 199 -5.97 -9.62 13.59
CA SER A 199 -7.38 -9.66 13.17
C SER A 199 -8.03 -10.99 13.55
N SER A 200 -9.36 -11.07 13.50
CA SER A 200 -10.07 -12.36 13.63
C SER A 200 -9.62 -13.40 12.60
N ILE A 201 -9.21 -13.00 11.40
CA ILE A 201 -8.57 -13.92 10.42
C ILE A 201 -7.33 -14.56 11.05
N GLY A 202 -6.41 -13.73 11.56
CA GLY A 202 -5.18 -14.18 12.22
C GLY A 202 -5.43 -15.02 13.47
N MET A 203 -6.46 -14.69 14.26
CA MET A 203 -6.87 -15.48 15.42
C MET A 203 -7.34 -16.88 15.03
N ASN A 204 -8.10 -17.03 13.93
CA ASN A 204 -8.51 -18.34 13.43
C ASN A 204 -7.32 -19.15 12.87
N VAL A 205 -6.37 -18.50 12.19
CA VAL A 205 -5.10 -19.14 11.78
C VAL A 205 -4.34 -19.67 13.00
N ALA A 206 -4.21 -18.86 14.06
CA ALA A 206 -3.52 -19.26 15.29
C ALA A 206 -4.22 -20.43 16.00
N ALA A 207 -5.56 -20.45 16.03
CA ALA A 207 -6.32 -21.56 16.60
C ALA A 207 -6.06 -22.87 15.83
N LEU A 208 -6.10 -22.84 14.50
CA LEU A 208 -5.83 -24.01 13.67
C LEU A 208 -4.38 -24.51 13.77
N ALA A 209 -3.42 -23.61 14.02
CA ALA A 209 -2.04 -24.01 14.28
C ALA A 209 -1.92 -24.89 15.54
N LEU A 210 -2.73 -24.62 16.58
CA LEU A 210 -2.79 -25.48 17.79
C LEU A 210 -3.40 -26.86 17.49
N GLU A 211 -4.18 -26.98 16.42
CA GLU A 211 -4.79 -28.22 15.96
C GLU A 211 -3.91 -29.00 14.96
N GLY A 212 -2.71 -28.49 14.65
CA GLY A 212 -1.76 -29.14 13.74
C GLY A 212 -1.89 -28.76 12.27
N SER A 213 -2.53 -27.63 11.94
CA SER A 213 -2.53 -27.07 10.58
C SER A 213 -1.11 -26.78 10.08
N GLU A 214 -0.83 -27.08 8.81
CA GLU A 214 0.45 -26.79 8.15
C GLU A 214 0.51 -25.36 7.57
N LEU A 215 -0.59 -24.59 7.67
CA LEU A 215 -0.66 -23.20 7.25
C LEU A 215 0.35 -22.33 7.99
N VAL A 216 1.28 -21.74 7.26
CA VAL A 216 2.25 -20.76 7.80
C VAL A 216 2.19 -19.49 6.98
N ILE A 217 1.79 -18.38 7.59
CA ILE A 217 1.87 -17.06 6.98
C ILE A 217 3.29 -16.52 7.16
N ASP A 218 3.97 -16.23 6.06
CA ASP A 218 5.35 -15.73 6.03
C ASP A 218 5.41 -14.28 5.51
N PRO A 219 5.53 -13.28 6.41
CA PRO A 219 5.63 -11.87 6.03
C PRO A 219 6.86 -11.53 5.18
N SER A 220 7.92 -12.35 5.20
CA SER A 220 9.10 -12.11 4.36
C SER A 220 8.81 -12.30 2.87
N LEU A 221 7.83 -13.15 2.53
CA LEU A 221 7.34 -13.26 1.15
C LEU A 221 6.68 -11.95 0.73
N ASP A 222 5.82 -11.38 1.57
CA ASP A 222 5.12 -10.13 1.28
C ASP A 222 6.07 -8.93 1.14
N VAL A 223 7.10 -8.84 1.98
CA VAL A 223 8.12 -7.77 1.88
C VAL A 223 8.84 -7.81 0.53
N ASN A 224 9.26 -8.99 0.08
CA ASN A 224 9.95 -9.13 -1.21
C ASN A 224 9.00 -8.93 -2.39
N GLU A 225 7.75 -9.40 -2.29
CA GLU A 225 6.77 -9.30 -3.36
C GLU A 225 6.28 -7.85 -3.57
N THR A 226 6.03 -7.11 -2.50
CA THR A 226 5.68 -5.68 -2.59
C THR A 226 6.84 -4.84 -3.09
N ALA A 227 8.08 -5.15 -2.69
CA ALA A 227 9.28 -4.53 -3.28
C ALA A 227 9.40 -4.85 -4.78
N ALA A 228 9.09 -6.08 -5.20
CA ALA A 228 9.10 -6.47 -6.61
C ALA A 228 8.04 -5.72 -7.43
N ILE A 229 6.86 -5.47 -6.87
CA ILE A 229 5.84 -4.62 -7.50
C ILE A 229 6.36 -3.19 -7.69
N ALA A 230 6.94 -2.59 -6.64
CA ALA A 230 7.49 -1.23 -6.73
C ALA A 230 8.67 -1.14 -7.72
N TYR A 231 9.48 -2.19 -7.81
CA TYR A 231 10.58 -2.30 -8.77
C TYR A 231 10.06 -2.42 -10.21
N ALA A 232 9.09 -3.30 -10.44
CA ALA A 232 8.47 -3.49 -11.75
C ALA A 232 7.69 -2.26 -12.23
N ALA A 233 7.20 -1.41 -11.33
CA ALA A 233 6.50 -0.18 -11.66
C ALA A 233 7.36 0.83 -12.45
N ARG A 234 8.68 0.65 -12.51
CA ARG A 234 9.62 1.42 -13.34
C ARG A 234 9.40 1.17 -14.84
N GLU A 235 8.79 0.05 -15.19
CA GLU A 235 8.37 -0.27 -16.55
C GLU A 235 6.90 0.14 -16.75
N SER A 236 6.65 1.13 -17.60
CA SER A 236 5.29 1.65 -17.84
C SER A 236 4.39 0.66 -18.60
N GLY A 237 5.00 -0.26 -19.37
CA GLY A 237 4.32 -1.04 -20.41
C GLY A 237 3.92 -0.21 -21.63
N VAL A 238 4.24 1.08 -21.66
CA VAL A 238 3.97 2.03 -22.74
C VAL A 238 5.29 2.36 -23.45
N ALA A 239 5.33 2.16 -24.77
CA ALA A 239 6.56 2.31 -25.54
C ALA A 239 7.09 3.76 -25.48
N GLY A 240 8.30 3.92 -24.95
CA GLY A 240 8.98 5.22 -24.87
C GLY A 240 8.62 6.06 -23.64
N GLU A 241 7.83 5.52 -22.71
CA GLU A 241 7.51 6.19 -21.45
C GLU A 241 8.11 5.42 -20.26
N GLU A 242 8.70 6.13 -19.31
CA GLU A 242 9.16 5.52 -18.06
C GLU A 242 7.95 5.24 -17.16
N GLY A 243 7.95 4.08 -16.51
CA GLY A 243 6.88 3.71 -15.58
C GLY A 243 6.97 4.51 -14.30
N LYS A 244 5.83 4.86 -13.71
CA LYS A 244 5.72 5.60 -12.45
C LYS A 244 4.96 4.79 -11.41
N SER A 245 5.08 5.17 -10.14
CA SER A 245 4.39 4.57 -9.03
C SER A 245 3.70 5.61 -8.15
N ALA A 246 2.51 5.27 -7.64
CA ALA A 246 1.74 6.12 -6.76
C ALA A 246 1.43 5.43 -5.43
N ALA A 247 1.72 6.13 -4.34
CA ALA A 247 1.37 5.75 -2.98
C ALA A 247 0.13 6.53 -2.53
N VAL A 248 -1.04 5.88 -2.55
CA VAL A 248 -2.31 6.46 -2.06
C VAL A 248 -2.61 5.89 -0.67
N ILE A 249 -2.65 6.75 0.33
CA ILE A 249 -2.68 6.38 1.74
C ILE A 249 -3.98 6.86 2.37
N ILE A 250 -4.81 5.91 2.80
CA ILE A 250 -6.06 6.16 3.52
C ILE A 250 -5.84 5.84 5.00
N GLY A 251 -5.66 6.90 5.79
CA GLY A 251 -5.27 6.88 7.19
C GLY A 251 -3.76 6.83 7.40
N GLY A 252 -3.28 5.82 8.12
CA GLY A 252 -1.87 5.70 8.51
C GLY A 252 -1.49 4.32 9.04
N GLY A 253 -0.71 4.31 10.13
CA GLY A 253 -0.31 3.08 10.83
C GLY A 253 0.58 2.15 10.01
N SER A 254 0.52 0.86 10.38
CA SER A 254 1.33 -0.20 9.76
C SER A 254 1.10 -0.34 8.24
N PRO A 255 -0.15 -0.24 7.69
CA PRO A 255 -0.37 -0.27 6.25
C PRO A 255 0.37 0.83 5.48
N LYS A 256 0.36 2.07 5.98
CA LYS A 256 1.15 3.19 5.41
C LYS A 256 2.64 2.84 5.38
N ASN A 257 3.18 2.32 6.50
CA ASN A 257 4.60 1.98 6.54
C ASN A 257 4.96 0.92 5.51
N PHE A 258 4.16 -0.14 5.46
CA PHE A 258 4.45 -1.31 4.66
C PHE A 258 4.41 -0.98 3.16
N LEU A 259 3.59 -0.01 2.75
CA LEU A 259 3.57 0.49 1.38
C LEU A 259 4.86 1.24 1.06
N LEU A 260 5.23 2.18 1.93
CA LEU A 260 6.37 3.07 1.68
C LEU A 260 7.73 2.39 1.89
N GLN A 261 7.82 1.35 2.73
CA GLN A 261 9.07 0.65 3.00
C GLN A 261 9.58 -0.16 1.79
N THR A 262 8.75 -0.33 0.76
CA THR A 262 9.18 -0.96 -0.51
C THR A 262 10.40 -0.26 -1.08
N GLN A 263 10.48 1.08 -0.97
CA GLN A 263 11.62 1.83 -1.47
C GLN A 263 12.91 1.60 -0.66
N PRO A 264 12.96 1.80 0.68
CA PRO A 264 14.10 1.39 1.51
C PRO A 264 14.51 -0.07 1.33
N GLN A 265 13.55 -0.98 1.14
CA GLN A 265 13.86 -2.38 0.87
C GLN A 265 14.65 -2.54 -0.44
N LEU A 266 14.31 -1.80 -1.49
CA LEU A 266 15.02 -1.85 -2.77
C LEU A 266 16.43 -1.26 -2.69
N HIS A 267 16.58 -0.03 -2.20
CA HIS A 267 17.86 0.67 -2.29
C HIS A 267 18.77 0.46 -1.08
N GLU A 268 18.26 0.54 0.16
CA GLU A 268 19.10 0.40 1.36
C GLU A 268 19.43 -1.07 1.64
N VAL A 269 18.44 -1.96 1.52
CA VAL A 269 18.57 -3.37 1.92
C VAL A 269 19.09 -4.24 0.78
N LEU A 270 18.54 -4.08 -0.43
CA LEU A 270 18.95 -4.86 -1.60
C LEU A 270 20.06 -4.17 -2.41
N GLY A 271 20.36 -2.90 -2.20
CA GLY A 271 21.42 -2.19 -2.90
C GLY A 271 21.11 -1.93 -4.38
N LEU A 272 19.83 -1.92 -4.76
CA LEU A 272 19.37 -1.57 -6.09
C LEU A 272 19.25 -0.04 -6.23
N GLU A 273 19.04 0.43 -7.45
CA GLU A 273 18.89 1.87 -7.73
C GLU A 273 17.81 2.51 -6.86
N GLU A 274 18.16 3.66 -6.26
CA GLU A 274 17.26 4.50 -5.46
C GLU A 274 16.29 5.23 -6.38
N ARG A 275 15.00 4.94 -6.22
CA ARG A 275 13.90 5.63 -6.90
C ARG A 275 12.68 5.64 -6.00
N GLY A 276 12.35 6.80 -5.43
CA GLY A 276 11.17 6.94 -4.56
C GLY A 276 9.85 6.77 -5.34
N HIS A 277 8.72 6.77 -4.62
CA HIS A 277 7.42 6.87 -5.30
C HIS A 277 7.26 8.25 -5.95
N ASP A 278 6.77 8.28 -7.19
CA ASP A 278 6.57 9.51 -7.98
C ASP A 278 5.37 10.32 -7.45
N TYR A 279 4.35 9.65 -6.90
CA TYR A 279 3.18 10.31 -6.33
C TYR A 279 2.94 9.89 -4.88
N PHE A 280 2.71 10.87 -4.00
CA PHE A 280 2.35 10.64 -2.60
C PHE A 280 1.04 11.36 -2.26
N ILE A 281 0.00 10.60 -1.97
CA ILE A 281 -1.31 11.14 -1.63
C ILE A 281 -1.73 10.55 -0.29
N GLN A 282 -1.99 11.40 0.71
CA GLN A 282 -2.42 10.94 2.03
C GLN A 282 -3.69 11.66 2.50
N ILE A 283 -4.65 10.88 2.96
CA ILE A 283 -5.80 11.32 3.75
C ILE A 283 -5.58 10.84 5.18
N THR A 284 -5.54 11.73 6.16
CA THR A 284 -5.29 11.36 7.57
C THR A 284 -5.89 12.36 8.53
N ASP A 285 -6.29 11.93 9.72
CA ASP A 285 -6.63 12.80 10.86
C ASP A 285 -5.47 12.94 11.85
N ALA A 286 -4.40 12.16 11.67
CA ALA A 286 -3.27 12.09 12.57
C ALA A 286 -2.40 13.34 12.45
N ARG A 287 -2.06 13.93 13.59
CA ARG A 287 -1.16 15.09 13.64
C ARG A 287 0.30 14.66 13.59
N PRO A 288 1.18 15.44 12.94
CA PRO A 288 2.61 15.13 12.85
C PRO A 288 3.36 15.28 14.19
N ASP A 289 2.94 16.19 15.07
CA ASP A 289 3.67 16.58 16.28
C ASP A 289 3.73 15.50 17.37
N THR A 290 2.85 14.49 17.31
CA THR A 290 2.80 13.43 18.32
C THR A 290 3.81 12.30 18.06
N GLY A 291 4.63 12.40 17.02
CA GLY A 291 5.68 11.41 16.70
C GLY A 291 5.16 10.05 16.19
N GLY A 292 3.88 9.98 15.82
CA GLY A 292 3.26 8.78 15.28
C GLY A 292 3.40 8.72 13.75
N LEU A 293 3.72 7.55 13.21
CA LEU A 293 3.91 7.33 11.77
C LEU A 293 2.69 7.77 10.92
N SER A 294 1.48 7.63 11.46
CA SER A 294 0.25 8.05 10.79
C SER A 294 0.26 9.53 10.39
N GLY A 295 0.90 10.40 11.18
CA GLY A 295 1.03 11.83 10.90
C GLY A 295 2.34 12.22 10.19
N ALA A 296 3.27 11.29 9.97
CA ALA A 296 4.56 11.57 9.35
C ALA A 296 4.40 12.22 7.97
N THR A 297 5.08 13.34 7.76
CA THR A 297 4.86 14.19 6.57
C THR A 297 5.58 13.64 5.33
N PRO A 298 5.17 14.03 4.11
CA PRO A 298 5.90 13.68 2.89
C PRO A 298 7.34 14.20 2.92
N SER A 299 7.57 15.39 3.49
CA SER A 299 8.92 15.95 3.65
C SER A 299 9.83 15.08 4.51
N GLU A 300 9.27 14.45 5.56
CA GLU A 300 9.98 13.43 6.33
C GLU A 300 10.22 12.17 5.46
N ALA A 301 9.22 11.71 4.71
CA ALA A 301 9.33 10.55 3.82
C ALA A 301 10.42 10.70 2.75
N VAL A 302 10.64 11.92 2.22
CA VAL A 302 11.75 12.21 1.30
C VAL A 302 13.12 11.94 1.94
N SER A 303 13.32 12.28 3.23
CA SER A 303 14.59 12.00 3.91
C SER A 303 14.90 10.50 4.07
N TRP A 304 13.91 9.63 3.88
CA TRP A 304 14.02 8.18 3.90
C TRP A 304 14.04 7.56 2.50
N GLY A 305 14.17 8.37 1.44
CA GLY A 305 14.12 7.88 0.05
C GLY A 305 12.77 7.25 -0.35
N LYS A 306 11.70 7.47 0.42
CA LYS A 306 10.37 6.87 0.18
C LYS A 306 9.59 7.58 -0.93
N VAL A 307 9.93 8.85 -1.18
CA VAL A 307 9.31 9.74 -2.17
C VAL A 307 10.42 10.42 -2.95
N ASP A 308 10.25 10.53 -4.27
CA ASP A 308 11.22 11.21 -5.12
C ASP A 308 11.36 12.71 -4.73
N PRO A 309 12.57 13.21 -4.43
CA PRO A 309 12.78 14.60 -4.05
C PRO A 309 12.39 15.62 -5.14
N ASP A 310 12.43 15.24 -6.42
CA ASP A 310 12.04 16.12 -7.53
C ASP A 310 10.50 16.20 -7.70
N GLU A 311 9.75 15.25 -7.11
CA GLU A 311 8.29 15.17 -7.15
C GLU A 311 7.60 15.74 -5.90
N LEU A 312 8.30 16.54 -5.10
CA LEU A 312 7.71 17.23 -3.94
C LEU A 312 6.38 17.98 -4.22
N PRO A 313 6.16 18.64 -5.39
CA PRO A 313 4.87 19.24 -5.73
C PRO A 313 3.71 18.22 -5.87
N SER A 314 4.04 16.95 -6.16
CA SER A 314 3.14 15.82 -6.32
C SER A 314 2.86 15.09 -4.99
N THR A 315 3.24 15.71 -3.87
CA THR A 315 2.99 15.22 -2.51
C THR A 315 1.89 16.03 -1.82
N ILE A 316 0.75 15.39 -1.56
CA ILE A 316 -0.41 16.07 -0.99
C ILE A 316 -0.93 15.32 0.24
N VAL A 317 -1.04 16.03 1.36
CA VAL A 317 -1.72 15.56 2.57
C VAL A 317 -2.99 16.38 2.78
N CYS A 318 -4.12 15.70 2.91
CA CYS A 318 -5.38 16.29 3.34
C CYS A 318 -5.71 15.81 4.75
N TYR A 319 -5.79 16.76 5.70
CA TYR A 319 -6.11 16.45 7.09
C TYR A 319 -7.63 16.37 7.27
N THR A 320 -8.21 15.20 7.06
CA THR A 320 -9.67 15.00 7.12
C THR A 320 -10.03 13.53 7.39
N ASP A 321 -11.30 13.31 7.74
CA ASP A 321 -11.85 11.98 7.93
C ASP A 321 -11.89 11.22 6.59
N SER A 322 -11.34 10.00 6.58
CA SER A 322 -11.33 9.14 5.40
C SER A 322 -12.74 8.79 4.91
N THR A 323 -13.71 8.70 5.82
CA THR A 323 -15.12 8.43 5.49
C THR A 323 -15.78 9.59 4.73
N ILE A 324 -15.23 10.81 4.81
CA ILE A 324 -15.66 11.98 4.03
C ILE A 324 -14.92 12.03 2.69
N ALA A 325 -13.59 11.97 2.73
CA ALA A 325 -12.77 12.20 1.54
C ALA A 325 -12.87 11.06 0.52
N LEU A 326 -12.86 9.80 0.97
CA LEU A 326 -12.77 8.63 0.10
C LEU A 326 -13.95 8.51 -0.90
N PRO A 327 -15.23 8.64 -0.49
CA PRO A 327 -16.34 8.61 -1.46
C PRO A 327 -16.32 9.82 -2.42
N ILE A 328 -15.93 11.01 -1.94
CA ILE A 328 -15.84 12.23 -2.75
C ILE A 328 -14.76 12.08 -3.84
N MET A 329 -13.56 11.63 -3.47
CA MET A 329 -12.46 11.35 -4.39
C MET A 329 -12.84 10.30 -5.42
N THR A 330 -13.50 9.23 -4.97
CA THR A 330 -13.95 8.13 -5.84
C THR A 330 -14.95 8.62 -6.87
N ALA A 331 -15.95 9.38 -6.44
CA ALA A 331 -16.93 9.96 -7.34
C ALA A 331 -16.27 10.89 -8.36
N TYR A 332 -15.33 11.74 -7.94
CA TYR A 332 -14.59 12.62 -8.85
C TYR A 332 -13.79 11.83 -9.89
N VAL A 333 -12.97 10.87 -9.46
CA VAL A 333 -12.12 10.06 -10.35
C VAL A 333 -12.98 9.25 -11.33
N ILE A 334 -14.07 8.62 -10.88
CA ILE A 334 -14.98 7.87 -11.76
C ILE A 334 -15.63 8.77 -12.82
N ASN A 335 -15.95 10.03 -12.49
CA ASN A 335 -16.55 10.96 -13.46
C ASN A 335 -15.53 11.57 -14.42
N GLN A 336 -14.27 11.75 -14.00
CA GLN A 336 -13.25 12.46 -14.76
C GLN A 336 -12.28 11.55 -15.53
N CYS A 337 -12.18 10.27 -15.16
CA CYS A 337 -11.18 9.36 -15.72
C CYS A 337 -11.85 8.22 -16.49
N ALA A 338 -11.27 7.85 -17.63
CA ALA A 338 -11.61 6.60 -18.29
C ALA A 338 -11.06 5.41 -17.46
N PRO A 339 -11.77 4.27 -17.44
CA PRO A 339 -11.23 3.06 -16.82
C PRO A 339 -9.91 2.64 -17.47
N ARG A 340 -8.95 2.19 -16.66
CA ARG A 340 -7.67 1.63 -17.13
C ARG A 340 -7.75 0.12 -17.32
N SER A 341 -6.80 -0.43 -18.07
CA SER A 341 -6.67 -1.89 -18.13
C SER A 341 -6.24 -2.44 -16.77
N LEU A 342 -6.81 -3.57 -16.37
CA LEU A 342 -6.38 -4.24 -15.14
C LEU A 342 -4.95 -4.76 -15.34
N LYS A 343 -3.99 -4.31 -14.52
CA LYS A 343 -2.61 -4.82 -14.55
C LYS A 343 -2.49 -6.27 -14.06
N ARG A 344 -3.49 -6.74 -13.30
CA ARG A 344 -3.60 -8.10 -12.76
C ARG A 344 -2.31 -8.56 -12.06
N LEU A 345 -1.73 -7.70 -11.22
CA LEU A 345 -0.42 -7.91 -10.61
C LEU A 345 -0.29 -9.23 -9.84
N TYR A 346 -1.38 -9.78 -9.32
CA TYR A 346 -1.39 -11.09 -8.67
C TYR A 346 -0.92 -12.23 -9.58
N ASP A 347 -1.28 -12.16 -10.86
CA ASP A 347 -0.95 -13.19 -11.85
C ASP A 347 0.52 -13.11 -12.28
N ARG A 348 1.20 -11.99 -11.99
CA ARG A 348 2.58 -11.68 -12.39
C ARG A 348 3.58 -11.70 -11.22
N ARG A 349 3.15 -12.11 -10.03
CA ARG A 349 3.98 -12.02 -8.81
C ARG A 349 5.28 -12.80 -8.91
N GLU A 350 5.21 -14.02 -9.42
CA GLU A 350 6.38 -14.88 -9.60
C GLU A 350 7.37 -14.29 -10.61
N GLU A 351 6.87 -13.73 -11.71
CA GLU A 351 7.66 -13.03 -12.73
C GLU A 351 8.39 -11.83 -12.13
N MET A 352 7.66 -10.91 -11.49
CA MET A 352 8.24 -9.70 -10.88
C MET A 352 9.28 -10.06 -9.82
N LEU A 353 8.99 -11.06 -8.97
CA LEU A 353 9.92 -11.51 -7.93
C LEU A 353 11.17 -12.16 -8.52
N ALA A 354 11.03 -12.91 -9.61
CA ALA A 354 12.17 -13.51 -10.30
C ALA A 354 13.11 -12.44 -10.88
N THR A 355 12.55 -11.41 -11.52
CA THR A 355 13.32 -10.25 -12.03
C THR A 355 14.07 -9.55 -10.90
N LEU A 356 13.35 -9.13 -9.83
CA LEU A 356 13.97 -8.48 -8.68
C LEU A 356 15.12 -9.31 -8.09
N LYS A 357 14.91 -10.62 -7.94
CA LYS A 357 15.93 -11.53 -7.40
C LYS A 357 17.14 -11.64 -8.30
N ALA A 358 16.95 -11.72 -9.62
CA ALA A 358 18.04 -11.80 -10.58
C ALA A 358 18.92 -10.54 -10.49
N ASP A 359 18.30 -9.37 -10.51
CA ASP A 359 19.02 -8.09 -10.49
C ASP A 359 19.72 -7.84 -9.15
N TYR A 360 19.08 -8.19 -8.03
CA TYR A 360 19.73 -8.16 -6.71
C TYR A 360 20.97 -9.05 -6.65
N LEU A 361 20.89 -10.29 -7.14
CA LEU A 361 22.02 -11.21 -7.12
C LEU A 361 23.15 -10.74 -8.05
N ALA A 362 22.82 -10.13 -9.18
CA ALA A 362 23.80 -9.50 -10.07
C ALA A 362 24.51 -8.34 -9.38
N ALA A 363 23.77 -7.37 -8.83
CA ALA A 363 24.33 -6.22 -8.11
C ALA A 363 25.20 -6.63 -6.92
N LYS A 364 24.80 -7.69 -6.19
CA LYS A 364 25.58 -8.25 -5.09
C LYS A 364 26.89 -8.87 -5.55
N ALA A 365 26.90 -9.56 -6.69
CA ALA A 365 28.11 -10.15 -7.25
C ALA A 365 29.09 -9.08 -7.75
N GLU A 366 28.58 -8.02 -8.38
CA GLU A 366 29.38 -6.84 -8.78
C GLU A 366 30.01 -6.17 -7.56
N SER A 367 29.23 -5.90 -6.52
CA SER A 367 29.72 -5.31 -5.25
C SER A 367 30.80 -6.17 -4.59
N ALA A 368 30.68 -7.50 -4.63
CA ALA A 368 31.69 -8.41 -4.10
C ALA A 368 32.99 -8.37 -4.93
N THR A 369 32.87 -8.23 -6.24
CA THR A 369 34.00 -8.09 -7.17
C THR A 369 34.74 -6.77 -6.95
N GLU A 370 34.00 -5.66 -6.80
CA GLU A 370 34.58 -4.35 -6.49
C GLU A 370 35.32 -4.35 -5.15
N ARG A 371 34.73 -4.92 -4.09
CA ARG A 371 35.42 -5.05 -2.80
C ARG A 371 36.69 -5.89 -2.90
N SER A 372 36.68 -6.94 -3.72
CA SER A 372 37.87 -7.75 -3.97
C SER A 372 38.96 -6.96 -4.71
N LEU A 373 38.59 -6.16 -5.72
CA LEU A 373 39.52 -5.32 -6.47
C LEU A 373 40.12 -4.21 -5.59
N VAL A 374 39.31 -3.59 -4.72
CA VAL A 374 39.76 -2.58 -3.75
C VAL A 374 40.73 -3.22 -2.75
N ALA A 375 40.42 -4.40 -2.20
CA ALA A 375 41.31 -5.12 -1.29
C ALA A 375 42.65 -5.49 -1.95
N VAL A 376 42.64 -5.90 -3.23
CA VAL A 376 43.86 -6.17 -4.01
C VAL A 376 44.65 -4.88 -4.25
N ALA A 377 43.99 -3.77 -4.58
CA ALA A 377 44.64 -2.48 -4.78
C ALA A 377 45.25 -1.92 -3.48
N GLU A 378 44.60 -2.11 -2.34
CA GLU A 378 45.15 -1.77 -1.01
C GLU A 378 46.34 -2.66 -0.64
N THR A 379 46.29 -3.95 -0.97
CA THR A 379 47.41 -4.88 -0.79
C THR A 379 48.61 -4.45 -1.63
N ILE A 380 48.41 -4.15 -2.92
CA ILE A 380 49.46 -3.64 -3.83
C ILE A 380 50.04 -2.31 -3.32
N LYS A 381 49.21 -1.38 -2.82
CA LYS A 381 49.68 -0.13 -2.20
C LYS A 381 50.50 -0.39 -0.93
N SER A 382 50.11 -1.36 -0.12
CA SER A 382 50.84 -1.73 1.09
C SER A 382 52.20 -2.40 0.79
N GLU A 383 52.28 -3.24 -0.25
CA GLU A 383 53.52 -3.86 -0.72
C GLU A 383 54.44 -2.85 -1.42
N ALA A 384 53.86 -1.86 -2.12
CA ALA A 384 54.61 -0.75 -2.70
C ALA A 384 55.19 0.19 -1.62
N ALA A 385 54.49 0.38 -0.49
CA ALA A 385 54.97 1.16 0.65
C ALA A 385 56.05 0.45 1.49
N GLN A 386 56.23 -0.87 1.33
CA GLN A 386 57.29 -1.65 2.00
C GLN A 386 58.62 -1.69 1.21
N ARG A 387 58.71 -1.04 0.04
CA ARG A 387 60.01 -0.82 -0.62
C ARG A 387 60.67 0.43 -0.05
N GLU A 388 61.62 0.23 0.86
CA GLU A 388 62.47 1.30 1.38
C GLU A 388 63.07 2.12 0.22
N PRO A 389 62.97 3.47 0.25
CA PRO A 389 63.70 4.30 -0.69
C PRO A 389 65.19 4.22 -0.37
N VAL A 390 65.96 3.56 -1.23
CA VAL A 390 67.43 3.63 -1.19
C VAL A 390 67.83 5.08 -1.50
N ALA A 391 68.28 5.80 -0.49
CA ALA A 391 68.78 7.16 -0.65
C ALA A 391 70.10 7.16 -1.43
N THR A 392 70.13 7.79 -2.60
CA THR A 392 71.36 8.15 -3.32
C THR A 392 71.40 9.66 -3.55
N TYR A 393 72.43 10.33 -3.02
CA TYR A 393 72.78 11.72 -3.37
C TYR A 393 73.78 11.76 -4.55
N PRO A 394 73.89 12.91 -5.28
CA PRO A 394 74.57 13.01 -6.59
C PRO A 394 76.11 12.84 -6.60
N CYS A 395 76.72 12.23 -5.57
CA CYS A 395 78.16 11.98 -5.49
C CYS A 395 78.51 10.77 -4.59
N GLY A 396 78.09 9.58 -5.03
CA GLY A 396 78.81 8.30 -4.94
C GLY A 396 79.72 7.93 -3.75
N THR A 397 79.32 8.14 -2.48
CA THR A 397 79.98 7.48 -1.33
C THR A 397 78.96 6.78 -0.43
N PRO A 398 79.02 5.45 -0.23
CA PRO A 398 78.12 4.74 0.69
C PRO A 398 78.43 5.04 2.16
N ILE A 399 77.41 5.28 2.98
CA ILE A 399 77.53 5.38 4.44
C ILE A 399 77.90 3.99 4.98
N ARG A 400 79.07 3.86 5.62
CA ARG A 400 79.44 2.64 6.35
C ARG A 400 78.69 2.60 7.68
N LYS A 401 77.86 1.56 7.81
CA LYS A 401 77.17 0.96 8.97
C LYS A 401 76.92 1.82 10.19
#